data_AF-A0A1L1WIP3-F1
#
_entry.id   AF-A0A1L1WIP3-F1
#
_cell.length_a   1.000
_cell.length_b   1.000
_cell.length_c   1.000
_cell.angle_alpha   90.00
_cell.angle_beta   90.00
_cell.angle_gamma   90.00
#
_symmetry.space_group_name_H-M   'P 1'
#
loop_
_entity.id
_entity.type
_entity.pdbx_description
1 polymer ?
#
loop_
_entity_poly.entity_id
_entity_poly.type
_entity_poly.pdbx_seq_one_letter_code
_entity_poly.pdbx_strand_id
1 'polypeptide(L)'
;NHYGILLALYAVMQVCFAPLLGRWSDKLGRRPVLLLSLAGAAFDYTLLALSNVLWMLYLGRIISGITGATGAVAASVVADSTAVSERTAWFGRLGAAFGAGLIAGPAIGGLAGDISPHLPFVIAAILNACTFLMVFFIFKPAVQTEEKPAEQKQESAGISFITLLKPLALLLFVFFTAQLIGQIPATVWALFTESRFAWDSAAVGFSLAGLGAMHALFQAVVAGALAKRLSEKTIIFAGFIADATAFLLMSAITSGWMVYPV
;
A
#
# COMPACT_ATOMS: atom_id res chain seq x y z
N ASN A 1 8.88 7.37 -22.07
CA ASN A 1 7.85 6.70 -21.26
C ASN A 1 8.47 6.11 -19.98
N HIS A 2 8.90 6.95 -19.02
CA HIS A 2 9.64 6.50 -17.82
C HIS A 2 8.75 6.29 -16.59
N TYR A 3 7.63 7.02 -16.52
CA TYR A 3 6.68 6.99 -15.40
C TYR A 3 6.21 5.56 -15.07
N GLY A 4 5.65 4.84 -16.06
CA GLY A 4 5.20 3.46 -15.85
C GLY A 4 6.32 2.49 -15.52
N ILE A 5 7.53 2.69 -16.07
CA ILE A 5 8.69 1.84 -15.80
C ILE A 5 9.15 2.01 -14.34
N LEU A 6 9.14 3.24 -13.81
CA LEU A 6 9.52 3.50 -12.42
C LEU A 6 8.55 2.80 -11.44
N LEU A 7 7.24 2.85 -11.71
CA LEU A 7 6.23 2.15 -10.92
C LEU A 7 6.38 0.63 -11.01
N ALA A 8 6.55 0.09 -12.22
CA ALA A 8 6.73 -1.33 -12.44
C ALA A 8 8.01 -1.86 -11.78
N LEU A 9 9.11 -1.10 -11.84
CA LEU A 9 10.38 -1.48 -11.24
C LEU A 9 10.29 -1.63 -9.73
N TYR A 10 9.64 -0.68 -9.05
CA TYR A 10 9.35 -0.80 -7.63
C TYR A 10 8.57 -2.08 -7.32
N ALA A 11 7.48 -2.33 -8.05
CA ALA A 11 6.63 -3.51 -7.82
C ALA A 11 7.36 -4.83 -8.09
N VAL A 12 8.15 -4.92 -9.16
CA VAL A 12 8.96 -6.11 -9.49
C VAL A 12 9.97 -6.40 -8.39
N MET A 13 10.71 -5.37 -7.94
CA MET A 13 11.66 -5.53 -6.85
C MET A 13 10.96 -5.96 -5.55
N GLN A 14 9.81 -5.36 -5.24
CA GLN A 14 9.03 -5.74 -4.07
C GLN A 14 8.58 -7.21 -4.13
N VAL A 15 8.08 -7.69 -5.27
CA VAL A 15 7.65 -9.08 -5.44
C VAL A 15 8.84 -10.06 -5.32
N CYS A 16 9.99 -9.73 -5.91
CA CYS A 16 11.17 -10.59 -5.86
C CYS A 16 11.78 -10.68 -4.45
N PHE A 17 11.77 -9.58 -3.68
CA PHE A 17 12.47 -9.49 -2.39
C PHE A 17 11.55 -9.63 -1.16
N ALA A 18 10.23 -9.49 -1.29
CA ALA A 18 9.29 -9.68 -0.19
C ALA A 18 9.43 -11.05 0.53
N PRO A 19 9.60 -12.20 -0.16
CA PRO A 19 9.82 -13.48 0.52
C PRO A 19 11.13 -13.50 1.34
N LEU A 20 12.18 -12.85 0.85
CA LEU A 20 13.46 -12.74 1.56
C LEU A 20 13.30 -11.90 2.83
N LEU A 21 12.66 -10.74 2.72
CA LEU A 21 12.37 -9.86 3.86
C LEU A 21 11.49 -10.54 4.91
N GLY A 22 10.50 -11.33 4.49
CA GLY A 22 9.68 -12.15 5.39
C GLY A 22 10.51 -13.14 6.20
N ARG A 23 11.36 -13.93 5.51
CA ARG A 23 12.28 -14.88 6.18
C ARG A 23 13.27 -14.19 7.11
N TRP A 24 13.79 -13.02 6.73
CA TRP A 24 14.67 -12.23 7.59
C TRP A 24 13.92 -11.69 8.80
N SER A 25 12.66 -11.30 8.63
CA SER A 25 11.82 -10.80 9.72
C SER A 25 11.52 -11.88 10.74
N ASP A 26 11.33 -13.13 10.31
CA ASP A 26 11.11 -14.26 11.22
C ASP A 26 12.40 -14.70 11.94
N LYS A 27 13.57 -14.57 11.29
CA LYS A 27 14.87 -15.01 11.85
C LYS A 27 15.58 -13.97 12.71
N LEU A 28 15.65 -12.73 12.23
CA LEU A 28 16.36 -11.62 12.88
C LEU A 28 15.44 -10.82 13.83
N GLY A 29 14.15 -11.13 13.81
CA GLY A 29 13.10 -10.39 14.50
C GLY A 29 12.50 -9.28 13.63
N ARG A 30 11.34 -8.78 14.07
CA ARG A 30 10.53 -7.79 13.32
C ARG A 30 11.21 -6.41 13.25
N ARG A 31 11.87 -5.95 14.32
CA ARG A 31 12.45 -4.60 14.40
C ARG A 31 13.54 -4.31 13.38
N PRO A 32 14.58 -5.16 13.18
CA PRO A 32 15.62 -4.88 12.19
C PRO A 32 15.08 -4.72 10.77
N VAL A 33 14.12 -5.55 10.37
CA VAL A 33 13.51 -5.47 9.02
C VAL A 33 12.62 -4.25 8.88
N LEU A 34 11.88 -3.86 9.93
CA LEU A 34 11.11 -2.62 9.94
C LEU A 34 12.02 -1.38 9.80
N LEU A 35 13.14 -1.34 10.53
CA LEU A 35 14.13 -0.26 10.43
C LEU A 35 14.79 -0.22 9.05
N LEU A 36 15.15 -1.38 8.49
CA LEU A 36 15.68 -1.48 7.12
C LEU A 36 14.69 -0.93 6.09
N SER A 37 13.41 -1.25 6.25
CA SER A 37 12.34 -0.78 5.36
C SER A 37 12.18 0.74 5.41
N LEU A 38 12.16 1.31 6.62
CA LEU A 38 12.05 2.75 6.83
C LEU A 38 13.29 3.51 6.36
N ALA A 39 14.49 2.95 6.58
CA ALA A 39 15.75 3.52 6.10
C ALA A 39 15.81 3.52 4.57
N GLY A 40 15.43 2.40 3.92
CA GLY A 40 15.38 2.30 2.47
C GLY A 40 14.38 3.28 1.86
N ALA A 41 13.19 3.45 2.47
CA ALA A 41 12.22 4.45 2.06
C ALA A 41 12.72 5.89 2.25
N ALA A 42 13.34 6.20 3.39
CA ALA A 42 13.93 7.52 3.63
C ALA A 42 15.03 7.85 2.61
N PHE A 43 15.88 6.87 2.28
CA PHE A 43 16.94 7.01 1.28
C PHE A 43 16.37 7.23 -0.13
N ASP A 44 15.40 6.40 -0.53
CA ASP A 44 14.66 6.54 -1.80
C ASP A 44 14.04 7.94 -1.94
N TYR A 45 13.25 8.38 -0.98
CA TYR A 45 12.64 9.71 -1.04
C TYR A 45 13.67 10.84 -0.99
N THR A 46 14.81 10.67 -0.33
CA THR A 46 15.92 11.63 -0.38
C THR A 46 16.53 11.70 -1.78
N LEU A 47 16.73 10.56 -2.45
CA LEU A 47 17.21 10.53 -3.84
C LEU A 47 16.23 11.23 -4.79
N LEU A 48 14.91 11.02 -4.61
CA LEU A 48 13.89 11.69 -5.42
C LEU A 48 13.82 13.19 -5.14
N ALA A 49 13.97 13.60 -3.88
CA ALA A 49 14.01 15.01 -3.50
C ALA A 49 15.21 15.74 -4.12
N LEU A 50 16.35 15.07 -4.25
CA LEU A 50 17.59 15.64 -4.77
C LEU A 50 17.82 15.29 -6.26
N SER A 51 16.86 14.66 -6.93
CA SER A 51 17.07 14.13 -8.27
C SER A 51 17.23 15.25 -9.29
N ASN A 52 18.41 15.33 -9.90
CA ASN A 52 18.68 16.20 -11.06
C ASN A 52 18.85 15.41 -12.36
N VAL A 53 18.91 14.08 -12.26
CA VAL A 53 19.08 13.16 -13.39
C VAL A 53 18.22 11.91 -13.19
N LEU A 54 17.74 11.37 -14.30
CA LEU A 54 16.72 10.31 -14.32
C LEU A 54 17.14 9.02 -13.59
N TRP A 55 18.43 8.63 -13.64
CA TRP A 55 18.89 7.38 -13.02
C TRP A 55 18.71 7.38 -11.50
N MET A 56 18.70 8.55 -10.85
CA MET A 56 18.47 8.65 -9.39
C MET A 56 17.07 8.17 -9.01
N LEU A 57 16.06 8.47 -9.85
CA LEU A 57 14.69 7.99 -9.65
C LEU A 57 14.64 6.47 -9.74
N TYR A 58 15.34 5.89 -10.73
CA TYR A 58 15.43 4.44 -10.89
C TYR A 58 16.10 3.77 -9.70
N LEU A 59 17.22 4.31 -9.22
CA LEU A 59 17.92 3.78 -8.06
C LEU A 59 17.04 3.84 -6.80
N GLY A 60 16.35 4.96 -6.57
CA GLY A 60 15.43 5.10 -5.45
C GLY A 60 14.33 4.03 -5.46
N ARG A 61 13.65 3.85 -6.61
CA ARG A 61 12.60 2.84 -6.76
C ARG A 61 13.09 1.41 -6.54
N ILE A 62 14.31 1.07 -7.00
CA ILE A 62 14.92 -0.24 -6.77
C ILE A 62 15.12 -0.46 -5.26
N ILE A 63 15.73 0.49 -4.57
CA ILE A 63 16.03 0.37 -3.13
C ILE A 63 14.73 0.24 -2.36
N SER A 64 13.76 1.11 -2.62
CA SER A 64 12.44 1.09 -1.98
C SER A 64 11.72 -0.23 -2.18
N GLY A 65 11.77 -0.81 -3.38
CA GLY A 65 11.18 -2.12 -3.66
C GLY A 65 11.91 -3.25 -2.93
N ILE A 66 13.24 -3.27 -2.92
CA ILE A 66 14.05 -4.27 -2.21
C ILE A 66 13.79 -4.23 -0.70
N THR A 67 13.58 -3.05 -0.13
CA THR A 67 13.37 -2.87 1.32
C THR A 67 11.90 -2.78 1.70
N GLY A 68 10.95 -2.90 0.76
CA GLY A 68 9.54 -2.55 0.96
C GLY A 68 8.73 -3.57 1.78
N ALA A 69 9.04 -3.75 3.07
CA ALA A 69 8.36 -4.73 3.95
C ALA A 69 7.48 -4.11 5.05
N THR A 70 7.46 -2.78 5.19
CA THR A 70 6.89 -2.06 6.36
C THR A 70 5.49 -2.54 6.76
N GLY A 71 4.56 -2.62 5.80
CA GLY A 71 3.17 -3.01 6.09
C GLY A 71 3.04 -4.45 6.59
N ALA A 72 3.72 -5.39 5.92
CA ALA A 72 3.70 -6.81 6.31
C ALA A 72 4.33 -7.01 7.69
N VAL A 73 5.48 -6.39 7.94
CA VAL A 73 6.18 -6.49 9.24
C VAL A 73 5.36 -5.83 10.35
N ALA A 74 4.72 -4.68 10.10
CA ALA A 74 3.85 -4.03 11.07
C ALA A 74 2.62 -4.90 11.42
N ALA A 75 1.99 -5.51 10.43
CA ALA A 75 0.90 -6.46 10.64
C ALA A 75 1.36 -7.67 11.46
N SER A 76 2.54 -8.22 11.18
CA SER A 76 3.12 -9.30 11.98
C SER A 76 3.44 -8.88 13.42
N VAL A 77 3.98 -7.67 13.64
CA VAL A 77 4.21 -7.13 14.99
C VAL A 77 2.91 -7.06 15.79
N VAL A 78 1.83 -6.57 15.17
CA VAL A 78 0.51 -6.54 15.81
C VAL A 78 0.04 -7.96 16.13
N ALA A 79 0.16 -8.90 15.20
CA ALA A 79 -0.24 -10.28 15.42
C ALA A 79 0.56 -10.97 16.56
N ASP A 80 1.87 -10.72 16.62
CA ASP A 80 2.83 -11.34 17.54
C ASP A 80 2.79 -10.73 18.96
N SER A 81 2.40 -9.45 19.08
CA SER A 81 2.50 -8.68 20.34
C SER A 81 1.15 -8.40 21.02
N THR A 82 0.04 -8.82 20.42
CA THR A 82 -1.32 -8.55 20.94
C THR A 82 -2.05 -9.83 21.30
N ALA A 83 -2.79 -9.79 22.41
CA ALA A 83 -3.65 -10.90 22.82
C ALA A 83 -4.73 -11.18 21.76
N VAL A 84 -5.12 -12.44 21.62
CA VAL A 84 -6.09 -12.89 20.60
C VAL A 84 -7.42 -12.12 20.71
N SER A 85 -7.87 -11.82 21.93
CA SER A 85 -9.10 -11.05 22.20
C SER A 85 -9.04 -9.59 21.73
N GLU A 86 -7.84 -8.99 21.70
CA GLU A 86 -7.64 -7.57 21.35
C GLU A 86 -7.17 -7.38 19.90
N ARG A 87 -6.73 -8.46 19.26
CA ARG A 87 -6.11 -8.46 17.92
C ARG A 87 -6.98 -7.74 16.88
N THR A 88 -8.29 -8.00 16.86
CA THR A 88 -9.24 -7.33 15.95
C THR A 88 -9.22 -5.81 16.12
N ALA A 89 -9.17 -5.31 17.36
CA ALA A 89 -9.13 -3.88 17.63
C ALA A 89 -7.81 -3.25 17.17
N TRP A 90 -6.69 -3.93 17.38
CA TRP A 90 -5.38 -3.45 16.92
C TRP A 90 -5.23 -3.45 15.39
N PHE A 91 -5.73 -4.49 14.70
CA PHE A 91 -5.82 -4.47 13.24
C PHE A 91 -6.74 -3.36 12.74
N GLY A 92 -7.83 -3.06 13.46
CA GLY A 92 -8.68 -1.90 13.18
C GLY A 92 -7.92 -0.58 13.28
N ARG A 93 -7.08 -0.39 14.30
CA ARG A 93 -6.22 0.80 14.45
C ARG A 93 -5.18 0.90 13.33
N LEU A 94 -4.56 -0.23 12.96
CA LEU A 94 -3.60 -0.28 11.85
C LEU A 94 -4.27 0.13 10.53
N GLY A 95 -5.48 -0.38 10.27
CA GLY A 95 -6.29 0.00 9.11
C GLY A 95 -6.69 1.48 9.13
N ALA A 96 -7.07 2.03 10.29
CA ALA A 96 -7.38 3.45 10.44
C ALA A 96 -6.17 4.34 10.14
N ALA A 97 -4.97 3.96 10.60
CA ALA A 97 -3.73 4.67 10.29
C ALA A 97 -3.41 4.64 8.79
N PHE A 98 -3.60 3.48 8.14
CA PHE A 98 -3.43 3.35 6.68
C PHE A 98 -4.43 4.25 5.93
N GLY A 99 -5.70 4.25 6.32
CA GLY A 99 -6.73 5.12 5.75
C GLY A 99 -6.40 6.61 5.92
N ALA A 100 -5.95 7.02 7.11
CA ALA A 100 -5.50 8.39 7.35
C ALA A 100 -4.33 8.78 6.43
N GLY A 101 -3.37 7.87 6.21
CA GLY A 101 -2.28 8.06 5.26
C GLY A 101 -2.76 8.20 3.80
N LEU A 102 -3.75 7.41 3.39
CA LEU A 102 -4.33 7.47 2.04
C LEU A 102 -5.06 8.80 1.77
N ILE A 103 -5.57 9.46 2.81
CA ILE A 103 -6.23 10.77 2.72
C ILE A 103 -5.20 11.89 2.80
N ALA A 104 -4.37 11.89 3.85
CA ALA A 104 -3.43 12.97 4.12
C ALA A 104 -2.28 13.00 3.09
N GLY A 105 -1.83 11.83 2.62
CA GLY A 105 -0.71 11.70 1.68
C GLY A 105 -0.93 12.49 0.39
N PRO A 106 -2.00 12.22 -0.39
CA PRO A 106 -2.29 12.98 -1.61
C PRO A 106 -2.60 14.45 -1.36
N ALA A 107 -3.28 14.81 -0.27
CA ALA A 107 -3.55 16.21 0.05
C ALA A 107 -2.25 17.00 0.30
N ILE A 108 -1.38 16.49 1.17
CA ILE A 108 -0.08 17.11 1.47
C ILE A 108 0.82 17.09 0.22
N GLY A 109 0.86 15.96 -0.50
CA GLY A 109 1.67 15.80 -1.70
C GLY A 109 1.23 16.71 -2.85
N GLY A 110 -0.07 16.90 -3.04
CA GLY A 110 -0.62 17.81 -4.05
C GLY A 110 -0.28 19.27 -3.76
N LEU A 111 -0.53 19.71 -2.52
CA LEU A 111 -0.18 21.07 -2.07
C LEU A 111 1.32 21.35 -2.16
N ALA A 112 2.14 20.38 -1.75
CA ALA A 112 3.59 20.51 -1.84
C ALA A 112 4.09 20.48 -3.30
N GLY A 113 3.48 19.64 -4.15
CA GLY A 113 3.83 19.51 -5.56
C GLY A 113 3.54 20.78 -6.37
N ASP A 114 2.52 21.53 -5.97
CA ASP A 114 2.18 22.83 -6.56
C ASP A 114 3.26 23.89 -6.30
N ILE A 115 3.93 23.83 -5.15
CA ILE A 115 5.06 24.70 -4.82
C ILE A 115 6.34 24.25 -5.55
N SER A 116 6.63 22.94 -5.53
CA SER A 116 7.77 22.36 -6.24
C SER A 116 7.58 20.86 -6.46
N PRO A 117 7.93 20.33 -7.64
CA PRO A 117 7.88 18.89 -7.91
C PRO A 117 8.73 18.03 -6.95
N HIS A 118 9.75 18.60 -6.31
CA HIS A 118 10.62 17.87 -5.38
C HIS A 118 10.11 17.88 -3.94
N LEU A 119 9.31 18.87 -3.55
CA LEU A 119 8.90 19.08 -2.17
C LEU A 119 8.08 17.91 -1.56
N PRO A 120 7.17 17.24 -2.30
CA PRO A 120 6.50 16.04 -1.79
C PRO A 120 7.48 14.95 -1.34
N PHE A 121 8.59 14.78 -2.06
CA PHE A 121 9.61 13.78 -1.73
C PHE A 121 10.44 14.21 -0.53
N VAL A 122 10.71 15.51 -0.35
CA VAL A 122 11.36 16.03 0.87
C VAL A 122 10.51 15.73 2.10
N ILE A 123 9.20 16.00 2.03
CA ILE A 123 8.27 15.72 3.14
C ILE A 123 8.25 14.22 3.43
N ALA A 124 8.13 13.38 2.39
CA ALA A 124 8.13 11.92 2.55
C ALA A 124 9.45 11.40 3.17
N ALA A 125 10.60 11.96 2.79
CA ALA A 125 11.90 11.61 3.36
C ALA A 125 11.97 11.95 4.86
N ILE A 126 11.55 13.17 5.24
CA ILE A 126 11.51 13.62 6.64
C ILE A 126 10.57 12.73 7.46
N LEU A 127 9.37 12.45 6.96
CA LEU A 127 8.41 11.59 7.66
C LEU A 127 8.99 10.18 7.89
N ASN A 128 9.58 9.55 6.86
CA ASN A 128 10.20 8.23 7.00
C ASN A 128 11.40 8.26 7.95
N ALA A 129 12.23 9.31 7.92
CA ALA A 129 13.35 9.47 8.86
C ALA A 129 12.86 9.64 10.30
N CYS A 130 11.83 10.45 10.54
CA CYS A 130 11.20 10.62 11.85
C CYS A 130 10.60 9.30 12.36
N THR A 131 9.89 8.56 11.51
CA THR A 131 9.36 7.23 11.86
C THR A 131 10.49 6.23 12.14
N PHE A 132 11.59 6.26 11.36
CA PHE A 132 12.77 5.45 11.63
C PHE A 132 13.34 5.75 13.01
N LEU A 133 13.54 7.02 13.36
CA LEU A 133 14.06 7.42 14.68
C LEU A 133 13.10 7.00 15.81
N MET A 134 11.79 7.17 15.60
CA MET A 134 10.77 6.73 16.54
C MET A 134 10.84 5.22 16.79
N VAL A 135 10.92 4.41 15.73
CA VAL A 135 11.06 2.94 15.84
C VAL A 135 12.43 2.57 16.44
N PHE A 136 13.48 3.32 16.13
CA PHE A 136 14.81 3.05 16.63
C PHE A 136 14.90 3.28 18.13
N PHE A 137 14.36 4.38 18.66
CA PHE A 137 14.47 4.72 20.08
C PHE A 137 13.35 4.15 20.95
N ILE A 138 12.11 4.16 20.45
CA ILE A 138 10.91 3.87 21.26
C ILE A 138 10.48 2.41 21.10
N PHE A 139 10.50 1.89 19.87
CA PHE A 139 9.99 0.55 19.60
C PHE A 139 11.01 -0.51 20.01
N LYS A 140 10.75 -1.15 21.15
CA LYS A 140 11.47 -2.34 21.61
C LYS A 140 10.50 -3.53 21.56
N PRO A 141 10.64 -4.44 20.58
CA PRO A 141 9.83 -5.66 20.54
C PRO A 141 9.95 -6.37 21.86
N ALA A 142 8.83 -6.88 22.38
CA ALA A 142 8.88 -7.85 23.45
C ALA A 142 9.75 -9.02 22.97
N VAL A 143 10.83 -9.31 23.69
CA VAL A 143 11.60 -10.54 23.46
C VAL A 143 10.62 -11.66 23.79
N GLN A 144 10.18 -12.42 22.79
CA GLN A 144 9.54 -13.71 23.04
C GLN A 144 10.64 -14.63 23.55
N THR A 145 10.90 -14.56 24.86
CA THR A 145 11.65 -15.58 25.62
C THR A 145 10.69 -16.71 25.96
N GLU A 146 9.90 -17.17 25.00
CA GLU A 146 9.33 -18.51 25.10
C GLU A 146 10.28 -19.39 24.30
N GLU A 147 10.91 -20.34 24.99
CA GLU A 147 11.51 -21.50 24.35
C GLU A 147 10.47 -22.02 23.36
N LYS A 148 10.66 -21.74 22.06
CA LYS A 148 9.94 -22.48 21.03
C LYS A 148 10.15 -23.94 21.39
N PRO A 149 9.10 -24.71 21.72
CA PRO A 149 9.25 -26.14 21.95
C PRO A 149 10.07 -26.67 20.80
N ALA A 150 11.22 -27.27 21.12
CA ALA A 150 12.25 -27.67 20.16
C ALA A 150 11.56 -28.04 18.85
N GLU A 151 11.75 -27.22 17.81
CA GLU A 151 11.04 -27.36 16.53
C GLU A 151 11.05 -28.84 16.19
N GLN A 152 9.90 -29.48 16.45
CA GLN A 152 9.66 -30.79 15.90
C GLN A 152 9.79 -30.48 14.44
N LYS A 153 10.83 -31.03 13.80
CA LYS A 153 10.92 -31.13 12.34
C LYS A 153 9.66 -31.88 11.93
N GLN A 154 8.54 -31.18 11.89
CA GLN A 154 7.54 -31.40 10.89
C GLN A 154 8.32 -31.08 9.63
N GLU A 155 8.93 -32.14 9.09
CA GLU A 155 9.00 -32.31 7.67
C GLU A 155 7.69 -31.75 7.15
N SER A 156 7.73 -30.53 6.62
CA SER A 156 6.66 -30.07 5.78
C SER A 156 6.70 -31.11 4.67
N ALA A 157 5.85 -32.13 4.77
CA ALA A 157 5.51 -32.98 3.65
C ALA A 157 5.40 -32.01 2.49
N GLY A 158 6.24 -32.20 1.47
CA GLY A 158 6.47 -31.24 0.39
C GLY A 158 5.21 -31.01 -0.41
N ILE A 159 4.22 -30.38 0.20
CA ILE A 159 3.02 -29.89 -0.43
C ILE A 159 3.54 -28.74 -1.26
N SER A 160 3.73 -29.03 -2.55
CA SER A 160 4.13 -28.04 -3.52
C SER A 160 3.24 -26.82 -3.34
N PHE A 161 3.84 -25.63 -3.31
CA PHE A 161 3.11 -24.37 -3.28
C PHE A 161 1.96 -24.37 -4.31
N ILE A 162 2.18 -25.02 -5.46
CA ILE A 162 1.20 -25.21 -6.53
C ILE A 162 -0.02 -26.05 -6.08
N THR A 163 0.18 -27.10 -5.29
CA THR A 163 -0.93 -27.93 -4.78
C THR A 163 -1.81 -27.23 -3.75
N LEU A 164 -1.26 -26.27 -3.00
CA LEU A 164 -2.04 -25.38 -2.11
C LEU A 164 -2.81 -24.31 -2.88
N LEU A 165 -2.24 -23.80 -3.98
CA LEU A 165 -2.86 -22.75 -4.79
C LEU A 165 -3.97 -23.28 -5.72
N LYS A 166 -3.89 -24.52 -6.21
CA LYS A 166 -4.88 -25.11 -7.14
C LYS A 166 -6.34 -24.93 -6.73
N PRO A 167 -6.78 -25.28 -5.51
CA PRO A 167 -8.17 -25.09 -5.09
C PRO A 167 -8.56 -23.62 -4.93
N LEU A 168 -7.57 -22.73 -4.72
CA LEU A 168 -7.77 -21.28 -4.56
C LEU A 168 -7.56 -20.51 -5.87
N ALA A 169 -7.20 -21.18 -6.97
CA ALA A 169 -6.73 -20.53 -8.20
C ALA A 169 -7.78 -19.57 -8.77
N LEU A 170 -9.05 -19.95 -8.73
CA LEU A 170 -10.16 -19.09 -9.16
C LEU A 170 -10.29 -17.86 -8.24
N LEU A 171 -10.20 -18.04 -6.92
CA LEU A 171 -10.30 -16.94 -5.96
C LEU A 171 -9.12 -15.97 -6.10
N LEU A 172 -7.91 -16.50 -6.28
CA LEU A 172 -6.70 -15.71 -6.52
C LEU A 172 -6.78 -14.96 -7.85
N PHE A 173 -7.34 -15.58 -8.89
CA PHE A 173 -7.57 -14.92 -10.17
C PHE A 173 -8.59 -13.77 -10.05
N VAL A 174 -9.69 -13.99 -9.32
CA VAL A 174 -10.68 -12.93 -9.02
C VAL A 174 -10.05 -11.81 -8.21
N PHE A 175 -9.28 -12.14 -7.17
CA PHE A 175 -8.57 -11.16 -6.35
C PHE A 175 -7.54 -10.37 -7.17
N PHE A 176 -6.76 -11.06 -8.01
CA PHE A 176 -5.81 -10.43 -8.92
C PHE A 176 -6.51 -9.47 -9.88
N THR A 177 -7.65 -9.88 -10.44
CA THR A 177 -8.44 -9.04 -11.36
C THR A 177 -8.96 -7.79 -10.64
N ALA A 178 -9.52 -7.95 -9.44
CA ALA A 178 -9.99 -6.83 -8.62
C ALA A 178 -8.83 -5.87 -8.26
N GLN A 179 -7.67 -6.41 -7.89
CA GLN A 179 -6.48 -5.60 -7.60
C GLN A 179 -5.98 -4.86 -8.85
N LEU A 180 -5.94 -5.54 -10.00
CA LEU A 180 -5.50 -4.94 -11.25
C LEU A 180 -6.41 -3.75 -11.63
N ILE A 181 -7.73 -3.92 -11.54
CA ILE A 181 -8.71 -2.87 -11.80
C ILE A 181 -8.50 -1.69 -10.84
N GLY A 182 -8.34 -1.95 -9.54
CA GLY A 182 -8.13 -0.92 -8.53
C GLY A 182 -6.82 -0.14 -8.68
N GLN A 183 -5.77 -0.74 -9.26
CA GLN A 183 -4.48 -0.07 -9.48
C GLN A 183 -4.44 0.81 -10.74
N ILE A 184 -5.36 0.65 -11.68
CA ILE A 184 -5.40 1.47 -12.90
C ILE A 184 -5.63 2.96 -12.56
N PRO A 185 -6.67 3.35 -11.80
CA PRO A 185 -6.82 4.73 -11.38
C PRO A 185 -5.61 5.22 -10.57
N ALA A 186 -5.13 4.42 -9.62
CA ALA A 186 -4.00 4.81 -8.77
C ALA A 186 -2.72 5.19 -9.56
N THR A 187 -2.53 4.63 -10.75
CA THR A 187 -1.36 4.89 -11.60
C THR A 187 -1.61 5.89 -12.71
N VAL A 188 -2.82 6.00 -13.25
CA VAL A 188 -3.10 6.86 -14.43
C VAL A 188 -3.83 8.15 -14.06
N TRP A 189 -4.45 8.24 -12.87
CA TRP A 189 -5.34 9.35 -12.51
C TRP A 189 -4.72 10.74 -12.65
N ALA A 190 -3.49 10.93 -12.14
CA ALA A 190 -2.80 12.20 -12.24
C ALA A 190 -2.57 12.60 -13.70
N LEU A 191 -2.06 11.68 -14.53
CA LEU A 191 -1.83 11.93 -15.96
C LEU A 191 -3.14 12.17 -16.73
N PHE A 192 -4.19 11.43 -16.40
CA PHE A 192 -5.51 11.59 -17.02
C PHE A 192 -6.11 12.95 -16.72
N THR A 193 -6.14 13.36 -15.45
CA THR A 193 -6.76 14.62 -15.04
C THR A 193 -5.95 15.85 -15.46
N GLU A 194 -4.62 15.76 -15.43
CA GLU A 194 -3.71 16.78 -15.98
C GLU A 194 -3.93 16.93 -17.50
N SER A 195 -3.87 15.84 -18.27
CA SER A 195 -3.99 15.92 -19.74
C SER A 195 -5.39 16.30 -20.23
N ARG A 196 -6.44 15.85 -19.54
CA ARG A 196 -7.84 16.04 -19.97
C ARG A 196 -8.46 17.34 -19.46
N PHE A 197 -8.13 17.76 -18.25
CA PHE A 197 -8.77 18.88 -17.55
C PHE A 197 -7.79 19.97 -17.11
N ALA A 198 -6.49 19.83 -17.39
CA ALA A 198 -5.44 20.75 -16.94
C ALA A 198 -5.45 20.97 -15.43
N TRP A 199 -5.76 19.91 -14.66
CA TRP A 199 -5.67 19.96 -13.20
C TRP A 199 -4.21 20.14 -12.76
N ASP A 200 -4.02 21.04 -11.81
CA ASP A 200 -2.75 21.23 -11.11
C ASP A 200 -2.52 20.13 -10.05
N SER A 201 -1.34 20.13 -9.44
CA SER A 201 -0.97 19.12 -8.44
C SER A 201 -1.90 19.14 -7.23
N ALA A 202 -2.38 20.33 -6.84
CA ALA A 202 -3.29 20.50 -5.71
C ALA A 202 -4.66 19.87 -6.00
N ALA A 203 -5.27 20.13 -7.16
CA ALA A 203 -6.54 19.55 -7.58
C ALA A 203 -6.47 18.02 -7.65
N VAL A 204 -5.39 17.47 -8.24
CA VAL A 204 -5.15 16.02 -8.25
C VAL A 204 -5.05 15.48 -6.82
N GLY A 205 -4.25 16.12 -5.97
CA GLY A 205 -4.07 15.72 -4.57
C GLY A 205 -5.38 15.71 -3.76
N PHE A 206 -6.20 16.76 -3.88
CA PHE A 206 -7.49 16.83 -3.20
C PHE A 206 -8.49 15.80 -3.74
N SER A 207 -8.49 15.52 -5.04
CA SER A 207 -9.37 14.48 -5.61
C SER A 207 -9.03 13.09 -5.06
N LEU A 208 -7.74 12.75 -4.97
CA LEU A 208 -7.27 11.48 -4.41
C LEU A 208 -7.51 11.40 -2.89
N ALA A 209 -7.37 12.51 -2.16
CA ALA A 209 -7.72 12.57 -0.75
C ALA A 209 -9.23 12.36 -0.54
N GLY A 210 -10.07 12.95 -1.39
CA GLY A 210 -11.51 12.73 -1.42
C GLY A 210 -11.86 11.26 -1.69
N LEU A 211 -11.21 10.63 -2.66
CA LEU A 211 -11.34 9.19 -2.92
C LEU A 211 -10.96 8.36 -1.69
N GLY A 212 -9.83 8.66 -1.04
CA GLY A 212 -9.41 8.01 0.19
C GLY A 212 -10.42 8.14 1.32
N ALA A 213 -11.03 9.32 1.47
CA ALA A 213 -12.05 9.60 2.48
C ALA A 213 -13.34 8.83 2.21
N MET A 214 -13.80 8.81 0.95
CA MET A 214 -14.96 8.02 0.54
C MET A 214 -14.72 6.52 0.71
N HIS A 215 -13.51 6.04 0.37
CA HIS A 215 -13.14 4.65 0.58
C HIS A 215 -13.15 4.29 2.08
N ALA A 216 -12.57 5.12 2.94
CA ALA A 216 -12.58 4.90 4.39
C ALA A 216 -14.01 4.90 4.96
N LEU A 217 -14.86 5.84 4.53
CA LEU A 217 -16.26 5.91 4.95
C LEU A 217 -17.05 4.69 4.49
N PHE A 218 -16.86 4.26 3.24
CA PHE A 218 -17.51 3.08 2.68
C PHE A 218 -17.10 1.81 3.43
N GLN A 219 -15.81 1.63 3.73
CA GLN A 219 -15.32 0.51 4.53
C GLN A 219 -15.89 0.51 5.96
N ALA A 220 -15.98 1.68 6.59
CA ALA A 220 -16.47 1.79 7.97
C ALA A 220 -17.98 1.52 8.11
N VAL A 221 -18.79 1.98 7.13
CA VAL A 221 -20.26 1.98 7.26
C VAL A 221 -20.92 0.97 6.34
N VAL A 222 -20.58 0.99 5.06
CA VAL A 222 -21.33 0.30 4.01
C VAL A 222 -20.88 -1.15 3.86
N ALA A 223 -19.57 -1.40 3.88
CA ALA A 223 -19.01 -2.73 3.67
C ALA A 223 -19.54 -3.76 4.69
N GLY A 224 -19.53 -3.41 5.97
CA GLY A 224 -20.07 -4.28 7.03
C GLY A 224 -21.59 -4.48 6.95
N ALA A 225 -22.34 -3.47 6.52
CA ALA A 225 -23.79 -3.57 6.33
C ALA A 225 -24.14 -4.48 5.14
N LEU A 226 -23.41 -4.37 4.03
CA LEU A 226 -23.59 -5.24 2.86
C LEU A 226 -23.20 -6.69 3.18
N ALA A 227 -22.08 -6.92 3.87
CA ALA A 227 -21.62 -8.26 4.25
C ALA A 227 -22.61 -9.02 5.14
N LYS A 228 -23.43 -8.32 5.94
CA LYS A 228 -24.49 -8.93 6.76
C LYS A 228 -25.77 -9.24 5.98
N ARG A 229 -26.00 -8.58 4.84
CA ARG A 229 -27.28 -8.61 4.12
C ARG A 229 -27.23 -9.38 2.80
N LEU A 230 -26.06 -9.47 2.17
CA LEU A 230 -25.86 -10.07 0.86
C LEU A 230 -24.84 -11.21 0.94
N SER A 231 -24.92 -12.15 -0.01
CA SER A 231 -23.91 -13.19 -0.16
C SER A 231 -22.60 -12.62 -0.72
N GLU A 232 -21.47 -13.25 -0.39
CA GLU A 232 -20.15 -12.85 -0.87
C GLU A 232 -20.08 -12.75 -2.40
N LYS A 233 -20.67 -13.72 -3.10
CA LYS A 233 -20.74 -13.73 -4.56
C LYS A 233 -21.46 -12.49 -5.09
N THR A 234 -22.62 -12.13 -4.53
CA THR A 234 -23.38 -10.94 -4.95
C THR A 234 -22.59 -9.66 -4.72
N ILE A 235 -21.89 -9.56 -3.59
CA ILE A 235 -21.05 -8.38 -3.27
C ILE A 235 -19.92 -8.23 -4.31
N ILE A 236 -19.24 -9.33 -4.65
CA ILE A 236 -18.17 -9.32 -5.66
C ILE A 236 -18.70 -8.89 -7.03
N PHE A 237 -19.82 -9.46 -7.50
CA PHE A 237 -20.42 -9.07 -8.78
C PHE A 237 -20.90 -7.63 -8.79
N ALA A 238 -21.54 -7.17 -7.71
CA ALA A 238 -21.97 -5.79 -7.58
C ALA A 238 -20.78 -4.82 -7.63
N GLY A 239 -19.66 -5.15 -6.98
CA GLY A 239 -18.42 -4.38 -7.04
C GLY A 239 -17.88 -4.26 -8.46
N PHE A 240 -17.75 -5.38 -9.19
CA PHE A 240 -17.27 -5.33 -10.58
C PHE A 240 -18.21 -4.56 -11.52
N ILE A 241 -19.53 -4.65 -11.33
CA ILE A 241 -20.50 -3.86 -12.10
C ILE A 241 -20.37 -2.38 -11.77
N ALA A 242 -20.16 -2.03 -10.50
CA ALA A 242 -19.94 -0.66 -10.08
C ALA A 242 -18.65 -0.08 -10.70
N ASP A 243 -17.52 -0.80 -10.63
CA ASP A 243 -16.27 -0.40 -11.28
C ASP A 243 -16.44 -0.22 -12.79
N ALA A 244 -17.06 -1.20 -13.47
CA ALA A 244 -17.29 -1.12 -14.92
C ALA A 244 -18.15 0.09 -15.29
N THR A 245 -19.18 0.37 -14.50
CA THR A 245 -20.07 1.51 -14.70
C THR A 245 -19.32 2.82 -14.46
N ALA A 246 -18.50 2.90 -13.40
CA ALA A 246 -17.66 4.06 -13.11
C ALA A 246 -16.69 4.35 -14.26
N PHE A 247 -15.99 3.35 -14.79
CA PHE A 247 -15.10 3.55 -15.95
C PHE A 247 -15.84 3.97 -17.23
N LEU A 248 -17.03 3.43 -17.47
CA LEU A 248 -17.87 3.86 -18.59
C LEU A 248 -18.31 5.32 -18.44
N LEU A 249 -18.76 5.71 -17.25
CA LEU A 249 -19.13 7.09 -16.95
C LEU A 249 -17.92 8.03 -17.09
N MET A 250 -16.76 7.64 -16.57
CA MET A 250 -15.51 8.39 -16.71
C MET A 250 -15.14 8.66 -18.17
N SER A 251 -15.41 7.71 -19.08
CA SER A 251 -15.15 7.88 -20.52
C SER A 251 -16.02 8.97 -21.17
N ALA A 252 -17.21 9.23 -20.62
CA ALA A 252 -18.15 10.23 -21.12
C ALA A 252 -17.92 11.63 -20.51
N ILE A 253 -17.00 11.78 -19.56
CA ILE A 253 -16.74 13.06 -18.89
C ILE A 253 -16.10 14.06 -19.86
N THR A 254 -16.70 15.25 -19.91
CA THR A 254 -16.20 16.37 -20.73
C THR A 254 -15.57 17.49 -19.90
N SER A 255 -15.94 17.61 -18.62
CA SER A 255 -15.52 18.69 -17.73
C SER A 255 -15.06 18.15 -16.37
N GLY A 256 -14.05 18.77 -15.75
CA GLY A 256 -13.44 18.27 -14.52
C GLY A 256 -14.41 18.14 -13.33
N TRP A 257 -15.42 19.00 -13.21
CA TRP A 257 -16.39 18.91 -12.11
C TRP A 257 -17.27 17.63 -12.18
N MET A 258 -17.46 17.06 -13.38
CA MET A 258 -18.25 15.84 -13.57
C MET A 258 -17.54 14.59 -13.03
N VAL A 259 -16.27 14.71 -12.64
CA VAL A 259 -15.49 13.63 -12.02
C VAL A 259 -15.96 13.32 -10.60
N TYR A 260 -16.38 14.34 -9.83
CA TYR A 260 -16.77 14.15 -8.43
C TYR A 260 -18.02 13.28 -8.17
N PRO A 261 -19.08 13.33 -8.99
CA PRO A 261 -20.26 12.47 -8.79
C PRO A 261 -20.12 11.04 -9.34
N VAL A 262 -19.05 10.73 -10.10
CA VAL A 262 -18.80 9.40 -10.69
C VAL A 262 -17.96 8.56 -9.74
#